data_AF-A0A524EGI8-F1
#
_entry.id   AF-A0A524EGI8-F1
#
_cell.length_a   1.000
_cell.length_b   1.000
_cell.length_c   1.000
_cell.angle_alpha   90.00
_cell.angle_beta   90.00
_cell.angle_gamma   90.00
#
_symmetry.space_group_name_H-M   'P 1'
#
loop_
_entity.id
_entity.type
_entity.pdbx_description
1 polymer ?
#
loop_
_entity_poly.entity_id
_entity_poly.type
_entity_poly.pdbx_seq_one_letter_code
_entity_poly.pdbx_strand_id
1 'polypeptide(L)'
;MKLRLILKTVTKKNKELSIKFKIAPSKHLGFINFINLALNQDLPVTLSFEKIGKSGAKEESKIVGTFKFTGKDTLALSELNNEIQEDERKRKKQHQKRSQK
;
A
#
# COMPACT_ATOMS: atom_id res chain seq x y z
N MET A 1 -9.89 -1.80 10.26
CA MET A 1 -8.41 -1.66 10.17
C MET A 1 -7.89 -0.24 9.83
N LYS A 2 -6.66 0.14 10.25
CA LYS A 2 -5.90 1.33 9.80
C LYS A 2 -4.55 0.91 9.20
N LEU A 3 -4.35 1.04 7.89
CA LEU A 3 -3.10 0.65 7.20
C LEU A 3 -2.20 1.87 6.90
N ARG A 4 -0.87 1.71 7.06
CA ARG A 4 0.12 2.77 6.79
C ARG A 4 1.35 2.19 6.09
N LEU A 5 1.85 2.88 5.07
CA LEU A 5 3.19 2.66 4.53
C LEU A 5 4.20 3.42 5.40
N ILE A 6 5.24 2.73 5.87
CA ILE A 6 6.29 3.32 6.70
C ILE A 6 7.61 3.24 5.92
N LEU A 7 8.20 4.39 5.63
CA LEU A 7 9.56 4.47 5.09
C LEU A 7 10.49 4.87 6.24
N LYS A 8 11.57 4.11 6.43
CA LYS A 8 12.60 4.37 7.45
C LYS A 8 13.95 4.58 6.77
N THR A 9 14.76 5.47 7.33
CA THR A 9 16.14 5.69 6.91
C THR A 9 17.01 6.05 8.11
N VAL A 10 18.32 5.94 7.94
CA VAL A 10 19.32 6.31 8.96
C VAL A 10 20.17 7.45 8.40
N THR A 11 20.35 8.50 9.19
CA THR A 11 21.21 9.63 8.82
C THR A 11 22.69 9.28 9.00
N LYS A 12 23.58 10.09 8.42
CA LYS A 12 25.04 9.95 8.62
C LYS A 12 25.48 10.00 10.09
N LYS A 13 24.66 10.58 10.98
CA LYS A 13 24.90 10.64 12.44
C LYS A 13 24.25 9.47 13.20
N ASN A 14 23.90 8.39 12.50
CA ASN A 14 23.23 7.21 13.03
C ASN A 14 21.86 7.47 13.70
N LYS A 15 21.22 8.60 13.37
CA LYS A 15 19.86 8.89 13.82
C LYS A 15 18.84 8.27 12.86
N GLU A 16 17.89 7.50 13.40
CA GLU A 16 16.76 6.98 12.64
C GLU A 16 15.72 8.07 12.34
N LEU A 17 15.22 8.08 11.11
CA LEU A 17 14.10 8.89 10.66
C LEU A 17 13.04 8.00 10.02
N SER A 18 11.77 8.34 10.23
CA SER A 18 10.66 7.63 9.58
C SER A 18 9.58 8.59 9.12
N ILE A 19 8.98 8.28 7.98
CA ILE A 19 7.79 8.95 7.46
C ILE A 19 6.68 7.89 7.28
N LYS A 20 5.45 8.26 7.63
CA LYS A 20 4.29 7.37 7.63
C LYS A 20 3.20 7.92 6.71
N PHE A 21 2.88 7.20 5.65
CA PHE A 21 1.79 7.53 4.74
C PHE A 21 0.55 6.71 5.07
N LYS A 22 -0.58 7.38 5.29
CA LYS A 22 -1.87 6.69 5.50
C LYS A 22 -2.32 6.10 4.17
N ILE A 23 -2.70 4.83 4.17
CA ILE A 23 -3.34 4.20 3.01
C ILE A 23 -4.84 4.35 3.20
N ALA A 24 -5.52 4.98 2.23
CA ALA A 24 -6.97 5.16 2.28
C ALA A 24 -7.68 3.80 2.28
N PRO A 25 -8.81 3.64 3.00
CA PRO A 25 -9.52 2.36 3.06
C PRO A 25 -9.91 1.78 1.69
N SER A 26 -10.21 2.63 0.71
CA SER A 26 -10.51 2.23 -0.67
C SER A 26 -9.31 1.65 -1.42
N LYS A 27 -8.09 1.82 -0.90
CA LYS A 27 -6.83 1.36 -1.50
C LYS A 27 -6.20 0.19 -0.73
N HIS A 28 -6.76 -0.23 0.41
CA HIS A 28 -6.20 -1.31 1.23
C HIS A 28 -6.06 -2.62 0.46
N LEU A 29 -7.14 -3.07 -0.18
CA LEU A 29 -7.13 -4.32 -0.95
C LEU A 29 -6.14 -4.27 -2.13
N GLY A 30 -6.16 -3.20 -2.91
CA GLY A 30 -5.25 -3.02 -4.03
C GLY A 30 -3.78 -3.00 -3.60
N PHE A 31 -3.49 -2.30 -2.50
CA PHE A 31 -2.14 -2.23 -1.95
C PHE A 31 -1.64 -3.62 -1.52
N ILE A 32 -2.45 -4.40 -0.79
CA ILE A 32 -2.00 -5.70 -0.31
C ILE A 32 -1.90 -6.72 -1.43
N ASN A 33 -2.82 -6.70 -2.39
CA ASN A 33 -2.71 -7.54 -3.58
C ASN A 33 -1.41 -7.26 -4.33
N PHE A 34 -1.02 -5.98 -4.44
CA PHE A 34 0.28 -5.60 -5.01
C PHE A 34 1.46 -6.16 -4.20
N ILE A 35 1.44 -6.04 -2.86
CA ILE A 35 2.50 -6.60 -2.01
C ILE A 35 2.59 -8.13 -2.16
N ASN A 36 1.46 -8.84 -2.12
CA ASN A 36 1.43 -10.29 -2.29
C ASN A 36 1.95 -10.71 -3.67
N LEU A 37 1.56 -9.99 -4.73
CA LEU A 37 2.06 -10.24 -6.07
C LEU A 37 3.59 -10.06 -6.13
N ALA A 38 4.09 -8.95 -5.60
CA ALA A 38 5.53 -8.66 -5.61
C ALA A 38 6.35 -9.67 -4.80
N LEU A 39 5.82 -10.14 -3.66
CA LEU A 39 6.44 -11.20 -2.86
C LEU A 39 6.42 -12.56 -3.59
N ASN A 40 5.30 -12.93 -4.20
CA ASN A 40 5.16 -14.21 -4.88
C ASN A 40 5.99 -14.30 -6.16
N GLN A 41 6.11 -13.18 -6.89
CA GLN A 41 6.92 -13.14 -8.11
C GLN A 41 8.42 -13.07 -7.83
N ASP A 42 8.81 -12.71 -6.60
CA ASP A 42 10.22 -12.59 -6.21
C ASP A 42 11.02 -11.58 -7.08
N LEU A 43 10.30 -10.65 -7.72
CA LEU A 43 10.84 -9.64 -8.62
C LEU A 43 10.99 -8.27 -7.92
N PRO A 44 11.93 -7.43 -8.37
CA PRO A 44 12.08 -6.08 -7.83
C PRO A 44 10.86 -5.20 -8.13
N VAL A 45 10.53 -4.33 -7.18
CA VAL A 45 9.56 -3.25 -7.33
C VAL A 45 10.27 -1.91 -7.40
N THR A 46 9.65 -0.99 -8.12
CA THR A 46 10.15 0.38 -8.29
C THR A 46 9.31 1.35 -7.47
N LEU A 47 9.99 2.18 -6.68
CA LEU A 47 9.42 3.36 -6.04
C LEU A 47 9.92 4.59 -6.77
N SER A 48 8.99 5.31 -7.36
CA SER A 48 9.21 6.62 -7.99
C SER A 48 8.18 7.62 -7.46
N PHE A 49 8.34 8.88 -7.84
CA PHE A 49 7.42 9.95 -7.48
C PHE A 49 6.73 10.48 -8.74
N GLU A 50 5.41 10.64 -8.72
CA GLU A 50 4.69 11.33 -9.80
C GLU A 50 4.39 12.76 -9.34
N LYS A 51 4.84 13.75 -10.12
CA LYS A 51 4.49 15.15 -9.93
C LYS A 51 3.26 15.45 -10.78
N ILE A 52 2.22 16.00 -10.15
CA ILE A 52 1.01 16.45 -10.83
C ILE A 52 1.07 17.98 -10.92
N GLY A 53 1.19 18.51 -12.14
CA GLY A 53 1.21 19.95 -12.42
C GLY A 53 -0.18 20.58 -12.29
N LYS A 54 -0.23 21.93 -12.28
CA LYS A 54 -1.49 22.69 -12.19
C LYS A 54 -2.44 22.42 -13.36
N SER A 55 -1.91 22.06 -14.52
CA SER A 55 -2.68 21.67 -15.72
C SER A 55 -3.17 20.21 -15.69
N GLY A 56 -2.83 19.43 -14.64
CA GLY A 56 -3.08 17.99 -14.60
C GLY A 56 -2.03 17.16 -15.34
N ALA A 57 -1.03 17.79 -15.96
CA ALA A 57 0.10 17.08 -16.57
C ALA A 57 0.86 16.27 -15.50
N LYS A 58 1.16 15.01 -15.82
CA LYS A 58 1.87 14.09 -14.95
C LYS A 58 3.30 13.92 -15.44
N GLU A 59 4.24 14.16 -14.56
CA GLU A 59 5.67 13.98 -14.83
C GLU A 59 6.21 13.01 -13.80
N GLU A 60 6.76 11.89 -14.27
CA GLU A 60 7.49 10.98 -13.39
C GLU A 60 8.83 11.62 -12.98
N SER A 61 9.11 11.59 -11.68
CA SER A 61 10.32 12.10 -11.11
C SER A 61 11.51 11.23 -11.47
N LYS A 62 12.67 11.86 -11.68
CA LYS A 62 13.95 11.17 -11.85
C LYS A 62 14.43 10.43 -10.60
N ILE A 63 13.81 10.68 -9.44
CA ILE A 63 14.14 9.99 -8.20
C ILE A 63 13.43 8.64 -8.20
N VAL A 64 14.22 7.59 -8.37
CA VAL A 64 13.76 6.20 -8.46
C VAL A 64 14.59 5.33 -7.52
N GLY A 65 13.93 4.41 -6.83
CA GLY A 65 14.56 3.35 -6.05
C GLY A 65 13.97 2.00 -6.42
N THR A 66 14.83 1.02 -6.67
CA THR A 66 14.41 -0.36 -6.91
C THR A 66 14.75 -1.20 -5.68
N PHE A 67 13.79 -1.96 -5.18
CA PHE A 67 14.00 -2.84 -4.04
C PHE A 67 13.15 -4.10 -4.16
N LYS A 68 13.53 -5.13 -3.42
CA LYS A 68 12.82 -6.39 -3.35
C LYS A 68 12.12 -6.50 -2.01
N PHE A 69 10.84 -6.87 -2.02
CA PHE A 69 10.15 -7.16 -0.77
C PHE A 69 10.63 -8.49 -0.20
N THR A 70 10.71 -8.54 1.13
CA THR A 70 11.01 -9.76 1.88
C THR A 70 9.87 -10.01 2.86
N GLY A 71 9.22 -11.17 2.77
CA GLY A 71 8.19 -11.57 3.73
C GLY A 71 8.84 -12.01 5.04
N LYS A 72 8.57 -11.29 6.13
CA LYS A 72 9.05 -11.68 7.47
C LYS A 72 8.10 -12.64 8.20
N ASP A 73 6.84 -12.71 7.76
CA ASP A 73 5.81 -13.59 8.33
C ASP A 73 4.63 -13.74 7.34
N THR A 74 4.50 -14.92 6.72
CA THR A 74 3.45 -15.23 5.75
C THR A 74 2.08 -15.44 6.39
N LEU A 75 2.01 -15.84 7.66
CA LEU A 75 0.75 -16.07 8.37
C LEU A 75 0.05 -14.75 8.67
N ALA A 76 0.81 -13.77 9.19
CA ALA A 76 0.27 -12.44 9.49
C ALA A 76 -0.26 -11.72 8.23
N LEU A 77 0.37 -11.92 7.07
CA LEU A 77 -0.10 -11.41 5.78
C LEU A 77 -1.44 -12.04 5.35
N SER A 78 -1.60 -13.35 5.58
CA SER A 78 -2.84 -14.07 5.28
C SER A 78 -4.01 -13.65 6.17
N GLU A 79 -3.77 -13.46 7.46
CA GLU A 79 -4.78 -12.96 8.40
C GLU A 79 -5.24 -11.54 8.04
N LEU A 80 -4.29 -10.67 7.67
CA LEU A 80 -4.56 -9.31 7.22
C LEU A 80 -5.44 -9.28 5.95
N ASN A 81 -5.16 -10.18 5.00
CA ASN A 81 -5.98 -10.35 3.80
C ASN A 81 -7.43 -10.69 4.14
N ASN A 82 -7.63 -11.64 5.07
CA ASN A 82 -8.96 -12.10 5.46
C ASN A 82 -9.78 -10.97 6.10
N GLU A 83 -9.21 -10.22 7.04
CA GLU A 83 -9.90 -9.09 7.72
C GLU A 83 -10.43 -8.07 6.68
N ILE A 84 -9.63 -7.76 5.67
CA ILE A 84 -9.97 -6.74 4.65
C ILE A 84 -11.04 -7.24 3.70
N GLN A 85 -10.99 -8.51 3.30
CA GLN A 85 -12.04 -9.10 2.48
C GLN A 85 -13.38 -9.12 3.21
N GLU A 86 -13.39 -9.39 4.51
CA GLU A 86 -14.60 -9.32 5.33
C GLU A 86 -15.17 -7.89 5.41
N ASP A 87 -14.32 -6.89 5.64
CA ASP A 87 -14.73 -5.49 5.70
C ASP A 87 -15.35 -5.01 4.36
N GLU A 88 -14.77 -5.42 3.24
CA GLU A 88 -15.33 -5.13 1.91
C GLU A 88 -16.66 -5.84 1.66
N ARG A 89 -16.79 -7.11 2.06
CA ARG A 89 -18.08 -7.85 1.99
C ARG A 89 -19.16 -7.15 2.81
N LYS A 90 -18.84 -6.68 4.03
CA LYS A 90 -19.75 -5.92 4.88
C LYS A 90 -20.18 -4.61 4.22
N ARG A 91 -19.24 -3.85 3.63
CA ARG A 91 -19.54 -2.61 2.89
C ARG A 91 -20.48 -2.85 1.71
N LYS A 92 -20.21 -3.86 0.87
CA LYS A 92 -21.06 -4.20 -0.28
C LYS A 92 -22.49 -4.56 0.13
N LYS A 93 -22.65 -5.38 1.18
CA LYS A 93 -23.98 -5.74 1.74
C LYS A 93 -24.74 -4.52 2.24
N GLN A 94 -24.07 -3.57 2.90
CA GLN A 94 -24.71 -2.33 3.36
C GLN A 94 -25.13 -1.42 2.20
N HIS A 95 -24.33 -1.35 1.13
CA HIS A 95 -24.63 -0.53 -0.04
C HIS A 95 -25.85 -1.05 -0.81
N GLN A 96 -25.97 -2.37 -0.98
CA GLN A 96 -27.13 -3.01 -1.62
C GLN A 96 -28.44 -2.78 -0.85
N LYS A 97 -28.39 -2.84 0.49
CA LYS A 97 -29.56 -2.53 1.34
C LYS A 97 -30.04 -1.09 1.21
N ARG A 98 -29.15 -0.15 0.87
CA ARG A 98 -29.48 1.27 0.68
C ARG A 98 -30.02 1.57 -0.71
N SER A 99 -29.65 0.81 -1.73
CA SER A 99 -30.15 1.00 -3.11
C SER A 99 -31.48 0.30 -3.37
N GLN A 100 -31.93 -0.59 -2.48
CA GLN A 100 -33.23 -1.28 -2.55
C GLN A 100 -34.34 -0.57 -1.75
N LYS A 101 -34.04 0.56 -1.11
CA LYS A 101 -35.00 1.46 -0.47
C LYS A 101 -35.20 2.69 -1.36
#